data_AF-A0A6M0ATA8-F1
#
_entry.id   AF-A0A6M0ATA8-F1
#
_cell.length_a   1.000
_cell.length_b   1.000
_cell.length_c   1.000
_cell.angle_alpha   90.00
_cell.angle_beta   90.00
_cell.angle_gamma   90.00
#
_symmetry.space_group_name_H-M   'P 1'
#
loop_
_entity.id
_entity.type
_entity.pdbx_description
1 polymer ?
#
loop_
_entity_poly.entity_id
_entity_poly.type
_entity_poly.pdbx_seq_one_letter_code
_entity_poly.pdbx_strand_id
1 'polypeptide(L)' 'MEKPRVIFLDAVGTLFGVQGSVGEVYSAIANQFGVTVPASALNEAFVKAFASAE' A
#
# COMPACT_ATOMS: atom_id res chain seq x y z
N MET A 1 -10.42 -23.58 29.89
CA MET A 1 -9.53 -23.14 28.80
C MET A 1 -9.02 -21.75 29.18
N GLU A 2 -7.71 -21.56 29.31
CA GLU A 2 -7.15 -20.24 29.60
C GLU A 2 -7.34 -19.31 28.39
N LYS A 3 -7.65 -18.03 28.68
CA LYS A 3 -7.83 -17.02 27.63
C LYS A 3 -6.47 -16.49 27.17
N PRO A 4 -6.30 -16.18 25.88
CA PRO A 4 -5.10 -15.54 25.39
C PRO A 4 -4.90 -14.18 26.08
N ARG A 5 -3.67 -13.92 26.51
CA ARG A 5 -3.29 -12.68 27.22
C ARG A 5 -2.97 -11.52 26.28
N VAL A 6 -2.59 -11.83 25.05
CA VAL A 6 -2.28 -10.87 23.99
C VAL A 6 -2.73 -11.46 22.66
N ILE A 7 -3.26 -10.62 21.78
CA ILE A 7 -3.59 -10.96 20.40
C ILE A 7 -2.94 -9.89 19.53
N PHE A 8 -2.07 -10.33 18.62
CA PHE A 8 -1.55 -9.47 17.57
C PHE A 8 -2.49 -9.55 16.38
N LEU A 9 -2.78 -8.39 15.81
CA LEU A 9 -3.62 -8.27 14.63
C LEU A 9 -2.74 -7.72 13.51
N ASP A 10 -2.92 -8.30 12.33
CA ASP A 10 -2.50 -7.64 11.11
C ASP A 10 -3.17 -6.25 11.03
N ALA A 11 -2.53 -5.31 10.33
CA ALA A 11 -2.97 -3.92 10.33
C ALA A 11 -3.81 -3.58 9.09
N VAL A 12 -3.20 -3.64 7.90
CA VAL A 12 -3.83 -3.18 6.66
C VAL A 12 -4.80 -4.25 6.15
N GLY A 13 -6.07 -3.88 5.99
CA GLY A 13 -7.14 -4.81 5.61
C GLY A 13 -7.76 -5.56 6.80
N THR A 14 -7.17 -5.44 7.99
CA THR A 14 -7.69 -6.02 9.25
C THR A 14 -8.17 -4.93 10.22
N LEU A 15 -7.29 -4.00 10.59
CA LEU A 15 -7.59 -2.88 11.49
C LEU A 15 -8.06 -1.62 10.73
N PHE A 16 -7.50 -1.37 9.54
CA PHE A 16 -7.85 -0.22 8.71
C PHE A 16 -7.60 -0.47 7.22
N GLY A 17 -8.34 0.24 6.37
CA GLY A 17 -8.15 0.22 4.91
C GLY A 17 -7.17 1.29 4.43
N VAL A 18 -6.68 1.13 3.20
CA VAL A 18 -5.88 2.16 2.51
C VAL A 18 -6.84 3.08 1.75
N GLN A 19 -6.65 4.40 1.88
CA GLN A 19 -7.38 5.37 1.07
C GLN A 19 -6.65 5.59 -0.26
N GLY A 20 -7.26 5.08 -1.33
CA GLY A 20 -6.65 5.10 -2.66
C GLY A 20 -5.62 3.99 -2.87
N SER A 21 -5.03 3.96 -4.06
CA SER A 21 -3.98 3.02 -4.44
C SER A 21 -2.58 3.59 -4.18
N VAL A 22 -1.58 2.71 -4.10
CA VAL A 22 -0.16 3.13 -4.00
C VAL A 22 0.21 4.06 -5.16
N GLY A 23 -0.29 3.76 -6.36
CA GLY A 23 -0.06 4.60 -7.53
C GLY A 23 -0.65 6.00 -7.42
N GLU A 24 -1.83 6.16 -6.81
CA GLU A 24 -2.45 7.47 -6.59
C GLU A 24 -1.63 8.31 -5.60
N VAL A 25 -1.22 7.70 -4.49
CA VAL A 25 -0.38 8.37 -3.48
C VAL A 25 0.96 8.78 -4.09
N TYR A 26 1.62 7.88 -4.81
CA TYR A 26 2.94 8.16 -5.38
C TYR A 26 2.88 9.12 -6.56
N SER A 27 1.83 9.08 -7.38
CA SER A 27 1.60 10.07 -8.44
C SER A 27 1.38 11.46 -7.84
N ALA A 28 0.59 11.57 -6.77
CA ALA A 28 0.37 12.84 -6.07
C ALA A 28 1.67 13.42 -5.50
N ILE A 29 2.53 12.58 -4.90
CA ILE A 29 3.84 12.99 -4.40
C ILE A 29 4.76 13.40 -5.57
N ALA A 30 4.86 12.60 -6.63
CA ALA A 30 5.72 12.89 -7.79
C ALA A 30 5.38 14.23 -8.44
N ASN A 31 4.09 14.55 -8.55
CA ASN A 31 3.63 15.84 -9.08
C ASN A 31 4.11 17.04 -8.24
N GLN A 32 4.28 16.89 -6.91
CA GLN A 32 4.84 17.94 -6.05
C GLN A 32 6.30 18.27 -6.40
N PHE A 33 7.01 17.34 -7.04
CA PHE A 33 8.38 17.49 -7.52
C PHE A 33 8.46 17.78 -9.03
N GLY A 34 7.34 18.11 -9.68
CA GLY A 34 7.29 18.39 -11.12
C GLY A 34 7.41 17.15 -12.01
N VAL A 35 7.23 15.95 -11.45
CA VAL A 35 7.26 14.69 -12.19
C VAL A 35 5.85 14.20 -12.42
N THR A 36 5.39 14.28 -13.68
CA THR A 36 4.07 13.79 -14.08
C THR A 36 4.15 12.32 -14.47
N VAL A 37 3.49 11.46 -13.70
CA VAL A 37 3.44 10.01 -13.96
C VAL A 37 2.03 9.46 -13.68
N PRO A 38 1.48 8.59 -14.55
CA PRO A 38 0.17 8.00 -14.33
C PRO A 38 0.12 7.12 -13.08
N ALA A 39 -0.89 7.33 -12.24
CA ALA A 39 -1.13 6.50 -11.05
C ALA A 39 -1.29 5.00 -11.40
N SER A 40 -1.97 4.68 -12.52
CA SER A 40 -2.13 3.29 -12.98
C SER A 40 -0.79 2.61 -13.27
N ALA A 41 0.11 3.29 -13.97
CA ALA A 41 1.44 2.77 -14.30
C ALA A 41 2.28 2.51 -13.04
N LEU A 42 2.23 3.43 -12.06
CA LEU A 42 2.89 3.23 -10.77
C LEU A 42 2.30 2.06 -9.99
N ASN A 43 0.98 1.93 -9.96
CA ASN A 43 0.31 0.85 -9.22
C ASN A 43 0.63 -0.53 -9.82
N GLU A 44 0.61 -0.65 -11.16
CA GLU A 44 1.00 -1.88 -11.85
C GLU A 44 2.46 -2.24 -11.60
N ALA A 45 3.37 -1.25 -11.65
CA ALA A 45 4.78 -1.47 -11.35
C ALA A 45 5.00 -1.91 -9.90
N PHE A 46 4.28 -1.30 -8.95
CA PHE A 46 4.33 -1.68 -7.54
C PHE A 46 3.91 -3.14 -7.34
N VAL A 47 2.76 -3.56 -7.88
CA VAL A 47 2.26 -4.94 -7.74
C VAL A 47 3.27 -5.94 -8.31
N LYS A 48 3.85 -5.65 -9.48
CA LYS A 48 4.88 -6.52 -10.09
C LYS A 48 6.12 -6.64 -9.22
N ALA A 49 6.63 -5.53 -8.71
CA ALA A 49 7.83 -5.52 -7.86
C ALA A 49 7.59 -6.19 -6.51
N PHE A 50 6.43 -5.96 -5.90
CA PHE A 50 6.05 -6.54 -4.61
C PHE A 50 5.85 -8.05 -4.70
N ALA A 51 5.20 -8.54 -5.76
CA ALA A 51 5.03 -9.97 -5.99
C ALA A 51 6.35 -10.70 -6.24
N SER A 52 7.37 -10.01 -6.78
CA SER A 52 8.72 -10.58 -6.97
C SER A 52 9.61 -10.54 -5.73
N ALA A 53 9.12 -10.00 -4.61
CA ALA A 53 9.89 -9.86 -3.37
C ALA A 53 9.71 -11.05 -2.40
N GLU A 54 9.00 -12.10 -2.81
CA GLU A 54 8.89 -13.38 -2.09
C GLU A 54 10.13 -14.28 -2.28
#